data_AF-A0A559RZM6-F1
#
_entry.id   AF-A0A559RZM6-F1
#
_cell.length_a   1.000
_cell.length_b   1.000
_cell.length_c   1.000
_cell.angle_alpha   90.00
_cell.angle_beta   90.00
_cell.angle_gamma   90.00
#
_symmetry.space_group_name_H-M   'P 1'
#
loop_
_entity.id
_entity.type
_entity.pdbx_description
1 polymer ?
#
loop_
_entity_poly.entity_id
_entity_poly.type
_entity_poly.pdbx_seq_one_letter_code
_entity_poly.pdbx_strand_id
1 'polypeptide(L)'
;MLLNLYSKKIKLKIILLIFFCSAKSILLSQSKKIIYVDENYEFVNFSKYKKKFNSELFEVVILSNDTATFKKLKFKEFLGRIGGSKKSQLNKLLSKRYSVDTNKVWLFHFLDSVPNIKKMPNKSRIKCLDSTISWLYTNKGKRKKLITSNRNGGKKNMVKHRCIKHKHLISLKDYIKKINDENKNINKNTELIHLYKLNKGFPKNQLNTYNYFEDKTSILSNIFNDGIKSFKTIIIYPDGNYYTSNFNSNHFNKEKKLTRKKTYKRYKRQWNKKLASVNK
;
A
#
# COMPACT_ATOMS: atom_id res chain seq x y z
N MET A 1 -69.43 25.83 -7.20
CA MET A 1 -68.27 25.29 -7.96
C MET A 1 -66.91 25.48 -7.26
N LEU A 2 -66.64 26.64 -6.62
CA LEU A 2 -65.35 26.96 -5.98
C LEU A 2 -64.96 26.04 -4.79
N LEU A 3 -65.90 25.65 -3.93
CA LEU A 3 -65.65 24.73 -2.79
C LEU A 3 -65.13 23.35 -3.22
N ASN A 4 -65.57 22.86 -4.39
CA ASN A 4 -65.19 21.54 -4.89
C ASN A 4 -63.75 21.51 -5.43
N LEU A 5 -63.29 22.64 -5.98
CA LEU A 5 -61.90 22.81 -6.43
C LEU A 5 -60.92 22.92 -5.25
N TYR A 6 -61.34 23.57 -4.16
CA TYR A 6 -60.53 23.71 -2.96
C TYR A 6 -60.31 22.36 -2.25
N SER A 7 -61.36 21.56 -2.12
CA SER A 7 -61.30 20.20 -1.55
C SER A 7 -60.36 19.27 -2.36
N LYS A 8 -60.41 19.33 -3.70
CA LYS A 8 -59.52 18.55 -4.57
C LYS A 8 -58.04 18.91 -4.38
N LYS A 9 -57.71 20.21 -4.22
CA LYS A 9 -56.33 20.65 -3.96
C LYS A 9 -55.80 20.17 -2.62
N ILE A 10 -56.64 20.14 -1.57
CA ILE A 10 -56.26 19.61 -0.25
C ILE A 10 -56.02 18.10 -0.32
N LYS A 11 -56.93 17.33 -0.94
CA LYS A 11 -56.77 15.88 -1.12
C LYS A 11 -55.50 15.53 -1.88
N LEU A 12 -55.20 16.25 -2.97
CA LEU A 12 -53.97 16.03 -3.74
C LEU A 12 -52.70 16.30 -2.92
N LYS A 13 -52.69 17.37 -2.10
CA LYS A 13 -51.57 17.68 -1.19
C LYS A 13 -51.37 16.59 -0.13
N ILE A 14 -52.46 16.07 0.44
CA ILE A 14 -52.39 14.97 1.42
C ILE A 14 -51.84 13.69 0.78
N ILE A 15 -52.31 13.34 -0.42
CA ILE A 15 -51.80 12.17 -1.17
C ILE A 15 -50.31 12.32 -1.48
N LEU A 16 -49.88 13.50 -1.94
CA LEU A 16 -48.46 13.80 -2.15
C LEU A 16 -47.65 13.68 -0.87
N LEU A 17 -48.15 14.18 0.26
CA LEU A 17 -47.47 14.07 1.55
C LEU A 17 -47.30 12.59 1.98
N ILE A 18 -48.35 11.77 1.84
CA ILE A 18 -48.29 10.33 2.14
C ILE A 18 -47.30 9.61 1.20
N PHE A 19 -47.29 9.97 -0.09
CA PHE A 19 -46.33 9.45 -1.06
C PHE A 19 -44.88 9.83 -0.71
N PHE A 20 -44.63 11.09 -0.32
CA PHE A 20 -43.31 11.52 0.12
C PHE A 20 -42.85 10.86 1.42
N CYS A 21 -43.77 10.61 2.37
CA CYS A 21 -43.46 9.91 3.61
C CYS A 21 -43.14 8.42 3.37
N SER A 22 -43.88 7.76 2.48
CA SER A 22 -43.65 6.34 2.11
C SER A 22 -42.44 6.13 1.20
N ALA A 23 -42.13 7.06 0.30
CA ALA A 23 -40.91 6.99 -0.51
C ALA A 23 -39.64 7.06 0.34
N LYS A 24 -39.65 7.83 1.44
CA LYS A 24 -38.51 7.93 2.36
C LYS A 24 -38.25 6.63 3.13
N SER A 25 -39.28 5.91 3.55
CA SER A 25 -39.10 4.66 4.29
C SER A 25 -38.55 3.54 3.39
N ILE A 26 -38.97 3.47 2.13
CA ILE A 26 -38.47 2.48 1.16
C ILE A 26 -36.98 2.71 0.85
N LEU A 27 -36.56 3.97 0.68
CA LEU A 27 -35.15 4.32 0.42
C LEU A 27 -34.23 4.04 1.61
N LEU A 28 -34.73 4.20 2.84
CA LEU A 28 -33.95 3.93 4.06
C LEU A 28 -33.77 2.42 4.31
N SER A 29 -34.74 1.59 3.89
CA SER A 29 -34.69 0.14 4.04
C SER A 29 -33.61 -0.55 3.19
N GLN A 30 -33.04 0.13 2.19
CA GLN A 30 -32.01 -0.43 1.29
C GLN A 30 -30.58 0.01 1.64
N SER A 31 -30.39 0.83 2.68
CA SER A 31 -29.06 1.29 3.06
C SER A 31 -28.33 0.19 3.86
N LYS A 32 -27.16 -0.25 3.36
CA LYS A 32 -26.33 -1.23 4.06
C LYS A 32 -25.97 -0.71 5.45
N LYS A 33 -26.14 -1.55 6.48
CA LYS A 33 -25.76 -1.20 7.86
C LYS A 33 -24.27 -0.91 7.94
N ILE A 34 -23.88 0.26 8.42
CA ILE A 34 -22.47 0.58 8.65
C ILE A 34 -22.08 0.08 10.04
N ILE A 35 -21.03 -0.74 10.11
CA ILE A 35 -20.50 -1.31 11.35
C ILE A 35 -19.06 -0.83 11.51
N TYR A 36 -18.76 -0.24 12.66
CA TYR A 36 -17.42 0.25 12.99
C TYR A 36 -16.70 -0.77 13.86
N VAL A 37 -15.51 -1.13 13.42
CA VAL A 37 -14.70 -2.18 14.04
C VAL A 37 -13.31 -1.61 14.31
N ASP A 38 -12.73 -1.93 15.46
CA ASP A 38 -11.39 -1.49 15.80
C ASP A 38 -10.30 -2.46 15.33
N GLU A 39 -9.05 -2.20 15.71
CA GLU A 39 -7.88 -2.99 15.31
C GLU A 39 -7.95 -4.46 15.74
N ASN A 40 -8.72 -4.78 16.80
CA ASN A 40 -8.83 -6.12 17.38
C ASN A 40 -10.09 -6.87 16.92
N TYR A 41 -10.79 -6.36 15.90
CA TYR A 41 -12.08 -6.88 15.44
C TYR A 41 -13.24 -6.67 16.42
N GLU A 42 -13.10 -5.77 17.40
CA GLU A 42 -14.17 -5.45 18.34
C GLU A 42 -15.09 -4.35 17.78
N PHE A 43 -16.40 -4.49 18.01
CA PHE A 43 -17.36 -3.45 17.65
C PHE A 43 -17.16 -2.22 18.52
N VAL A 44 -17.14 -1.04 17.89
CA VAL A 44 -16.99 0.23 18.59
C VAL A 44 -18.03 1.24 18.11
N ASN A 45 -18.45 2.14 18.99
CA ASN A 45 -19.32 3.23 18.57
C ASN A 45 -18.56 4.21 17.64
N PHE A 46 -19.32 5.00 16.88
CA PHE A 46 -18.75 5.93 15.90
C PHE A 46 -17.81 6.98 16.53
N SER A 47 -18.09 7.42 17.76
CA SER A 47 -17.26 8.41 18.46
C SER A 47 -15.85 7.88 18.74
N LYS A 48 -15.75 6.68 19.35
CA LYS A 48 -14.49 5.97 19.61
C LYS A 48 -13.75 5.67 18.31
N TYR A 49 -14.47 5.20 17.29
CA TYR A 49 -13.92 4.96 15.96
C TYR A 49 -13.30 6.23 15.35
N LYS A 50 -14.06 7.34 15.34
CA LYS A 50 -13.63 8.62 14.76
C LYS A 50 -12.42 9.19 15.50
N LYS A 51 -12.38 9.09 16.83
CA LYS A 51 -11.22 9.47 17.65
C LYS A 51 -9.97 8.70 17.25
N LYS A 52 -10.07 7.37 17.16
CA LYS A 52 -8.95 6.51 16.70
C LYS A 52 -8.52 6.88 15.28
N PHE A 53 -9.46 7.00 14.34
CA PHE A 53 -9.17 7.34 12.94
C PHE A 53 -8.43 8.68 12.79
N ASN A 54 -8.86 9.71 13.52
CA ASN A 54 -8.28 11.05 13.47
C ASN A 54 -6.86 11.14 14.05
N SER A 55 -6.38 10.11 14.76
CA SER A 55 -5.02 10.09 15.33
C SER A 55 -3.90 9.88 14.32
N GLU A 56 -4.25 9.60 13.06
CA GLU A 56 -3.37 9.21 11.96
C GLU A 56 -2.61 7.89 12.15
N LEU A 57 -2.73 7.21 13.30
CA LEU A 57 -2.14 5.90 13.54
C LEU A 57 -2.83 4.79 12.73
N PHE A 58 -4.09 5.02 12.37
CA PHE A 58 -4.94 4.03 11.72
C PHE A 58 -5.31 4.44 10.30
N GLU A 59 -5.44 3.45 9.42
CA GLU A 59 -6.15 3.52 8.15
C GLU A 59 -7.47 2.73 8.25
N VAL A 60 -8.34 2.93 7.26
CA VAL A 60 -9.64 2.25 7.20
C VAL A 60 -9.61 1.19 6.11
N VAL A 61 -9.97 -0.03 6.48
CA VAL A 61 -10.32 -1.07 5.52
C VAL A 61 -11.84 -1.15 5.47
N ILE A 62 -12.38 -1.07 4.25
CA ILE A 62 -13.81 -1.26 4.00
C ILE A 62 -14.02 -2.67 3.50
N LEU A 63 -14.82 -3.45 4.22
CA LEU A 63 -15.32 -4.76 3.82
C LEU A 63 -16.83 -4.63 3.69
N SER A 64 -17.44 -5.09 2.60
CA SER A 64 -18.88 -5.02 2.42
C SER A 64 -19.42 -6.35 1.91
N ASN A 65 -20.57 -6.74 2.44
CA ASN A 65 -21.44 -7.79 1.90
C ASN A 65 -22.81 -7.16 1.57
N ASP A 66 -23.83 -7.96 1.29
CA ASP A 66 -25.14 -7.45 0.88
C ASP A 66 -25.87 -6.68 1.98
N THR A 67 -25.64 -7.04 3.24
CA THR A 67 -26.38 -6.49 4.39
C THR A 67 -25.64 -5.34 5.09
N ALA A 68 -24.31 -5.34 5.04
CA ALA A 68 -23.48 -4.46 5.86
C ALA A 68 -22.21 -3.97 5.16
N THR A 69 -21.71 -2.84 5.67
CA THR A 69 -20.39 -2.28 5.37
C THR A 69 -19.61 -2.17 6.67
N PHE A 70 -18.59 -2.99 6.83
CA PHE A 70 -17.65 -2.93 7.94
C PHE A 70 -16.54 -1.94 7.61
N LYS A 71 -16.38 -0.94 8.48
CA LYS A 71 -15.24 -0.02 8.47
C LYS A 71 -14.32 -0.42 9.61
N LYS A 72 -13.27 -1.17 9.28
CA LYS A 72 -12.27 -1.63 10.25
C LYS A 72 -11.08 -0.68 10.32
N LEU A 73 -10.73 -0.27 11.54
CA LEU A 73 -9.46 0.40 11.80
C LEU A 73 -8.31 -0.60 11.73
N LYS A 74 -7.24 -0.18 11.07
CA LYS A 74 -6.01 -0.95 10.95
C LYS A 74 -4.83 -0.03 11.22
N PHE A 75 -3.82 -0.50 11.94
CA PHE A 75 -2.57 0.25 12.04
C PHE A 75 -1.91 0.47 10.68
N LYS A 76 -1.62 1.73 10.32
CA LYS A 76 -0.80 2.05 9.14
C LYS A 76 0.61 1.46 9.28
N GLU A 77 1.10 1.47 10.51
CA GLU A 77 2.41 0.99 10.91
C GLU A 77 2.31 0.37 12.30
N PHE A 78 3.02 -0.73 12.52
CA PHE A 78 3.01 -1.42 13.81
C PHE A 78 4.42 -1.64 14.35
N LEU A 79 4.59 -1.40 15.65
CA LEU A 79 5.84 -1.62 16.36
C LEU A 79 5.63 -2.62 17.48
N GLY A 80 6.33 -3.75 17.42
CA GLY A 80 6.11 -4.85 18.36
C GLY A 80 7.39 -5.48 18.87
N ARG A 81 7.22 -6.62 19.55
CA ARG A 81 8.29 -7.51 19.99
C ARG A 81 7.85 -8.96 19.81
N ILE A 82 8.72 -9.78 19.23
CA ILE A 82 8.54 -11.22 19.08
C ILE A 82 9.00 -11.89 20.38
N GLY A 83 8.19 -12.78 20.94
CA GLY A 83 8.55 -13.57 22.12
C GLY A 83 9.75 -14.48 21.87
N GLY A 84 10.50 -14.84 22.91
CA GLY A 84 11.78 -15.55 22.79
C GLY A 84 11.70 -16.87 22.01
N SER A 85 10.73 -17.73 22.32
CA SER A 85 10.51 -19.02 21.63
C SER A 85 10.19 -18.83 20.14
N LYS A 86 9.19 -17.98 19.84
CA LYS A 86 8.78 -17.64 18.47
C LYS A 86 9.93 -17.03 17.66
N LYS A 87 10.75 -16.19 18.30
CA LYS A 87 11.92 -15.58 17.67
C LYS A 87 12.99 -16.62 17.33
N SER A 88 13.27 -17.57 18.23
CA SER A 88 14.21 -18.67 17.95
C SER A 88 13.75 -19.51 16.76
N GLN A 89 12.46 -19.86 16.70
CA GLN A 89 11.85 -20.56 15.56
C GLN A 89 11.96 -19.74 14.26
N LEU A 90 11.65 -18.44 14.32
CA LEU A 90 11.75 -17.55 13.18
C LEU A 90 13.20 -17.46 12.67
N ASN A 91 14.17 -17.32 13.57
CA ASN A 91 15.59 -17.28 13.21
C ASN A 91 16.03 -18.57 12.51
N LYS A 92 15.66 -19.74 13.04
CA LYS A 92 15.95 -21.05 12.41
C LYS A 92 15.32 -21.16 11.03
N LEU A 93 14.08 -20.69 10.88
CA LEU A 93 13.38 -20.71 9.59
C LEU A 93 14.07 -19.81 8.56
N LEU A 94 14.43 -18.59 8.95
CA LEU A 94 15.03 -17.60 8.05
C LEU A 94 16.46 -17.94 7.69
N SER A 95 17.29 -18.38 8.64
CA SER A 95 18.64 -18.83 8.34
C SER A 95 18.64 -20.03 7.39
N LYS A 96 17.74 -21.00 7.61
CA LYS A 96 17.62 -22.17 6.72
C LYS A 96 17.14 -21.81 5.31
N ARG A 97 16.20 -20.87 5.18
CA ARG A 97 15.57 -20.56 3.89
C ARG A 97 16.36 -19.55 3.05
N TYR A 98 16.98 -18.58 3.70
CA TYR A 98 17.55 -17.41 3.04
C TYR A 98 19.03 -17.20 3.37
N SER A 99 19.63 -18.06 4.20
CA SER A 99 21.04 -17.97 4.61
C SER A 99 21.42 -16.62 5.25
N VAL A 100 20.45 -16.01 5.96
CA VAL A 100 20.60 -14.68 6.55
C VAL A 100 21.31 -14.71 7.91
N ASP A 101 22.04 -13.64 8.22
CA ASP A 101 22.75 -13.50 9.49
C ASP A 101 21.78 -13.04 10.60
N THR A 102 21.55 -13.89 11.60
CA THR A 102 20.63 -13.63 12.71
C THR A 102 21.07 -12.53 13.67
N ASN A 103 22.31 -12.06 13.57
CA ASN A 103 22.85 -10.96 14.37
C ASN A 103 22.65 -9.58 13.71
N LYS A 104 22.21 -9.55 12.44
CA LYS A 104 21.92 -8.32 11.71
C LYS A 104 20.46 -7.91 11.85
N VAL A 105 20.19 -6.64 11.54
CA VAL A 105 18.82 -6.17 11.33
C VAL A 105 18.36 -6.67 9.97
N TRP A 106 17.21 -7.32 9.90
CA TRP A 106 16.63 -7.72 8.62
C TRP A 106 15.61 -6.69 8.16
N LEU A 107 15.73 -6.24 6.92
CA LEU A 107 14.75 -5.40 6.24
C LEU A 107 14.16 -6.20 5.08
N PHE A 108 12.91 -6.63 5.23
CA PHE A 108 12.16 -7.36 4.22
C PHE A 108 11.28 -6.42 3.40
N HIS A 109 11.30 -6.61 2.09
CA HIS A 109 10.35 -6.02 1.15
C HIS A 109 9.59 -7.10 0.42
N PHE A 110 8.25 -7.07 0.48
CA PHE A 110 7.38 -7.99 -0.24
C PHE A 110 6.96 -7.42 -1.59
N LEU A 111 7.20 -8.20 -2.63
CA LEU A 111 6.92 -7.87 -4.02
C LEU A 111 5.91 -8.85 -4.59
N ASP A 112 4.89 -8.33 -5.29
CA ASP A 112 3.92 -9.20 -5.96
C ASP A 112 4.59 -9.97 -7.12
N SER A 113 5.50 -9.33 -7.84
CA SER A 113 6.25 -9.99 -8.91
C SER A 113 7.57 -9.29 -9.23
N VAL A 114 8.55 -10.07 -9.70
CA VAL A 114 9.75 -9.56 -10.40
C VAL A 114 9.49 -9.47 -11.92
N PRO A 115 10.12 -8.52 -12.64
CA PRO A 115 9.82 -8.27 -14.05
C PRO A 115 10.31 -9.39 -14.99
N ASN A 116 9.79 -9.41 -16.21
CA ASN A 116 10.29 -10.28 -17.28
C ASN A 116 11.37 -9.55 -18.09
N ILE A 117 12.62 -10.03 -18.05
CA ILE A 117 13.73 -9.38 -18.76
C ILE A 117 13.49 -9.30 -20.26
N LYS A 118 12.94 -10.34 -20.89
CA LYS A 118 12.63 -10.37 -22.34
C LYS A 118 11.61 -9.31 -22.75
N LYS A 119 10.79 -8.81 -21.81
CA LYS A 119 9.79 -7.75 -22.04
C LYS A 119 10.29 -6.35 -21.64
N MET A 120 11.50 -6.23 -21.09
CA MET A 120 12.07 -4.93 -20.71
C MET A 120 12.61 -4.20 -21.95
N PRO A 121 12.42 -2.88 -22.07
CA PRO A 121 13.01 -2.11 -23.16
C PRO A 121 14.54 -2.00 -22.99
N ASN A 122 15.25 -1.79 -24.10
CA ASN A 122 16.70 -1.52 -24.06
C ASN A 122 17.06 -0.22 -23.31
N LYS A 123 16.15 0.76 -23.29
CA LYS A 123 16.30 2.04 -22.58
C LYS A 123 15.06 2.37 -21.78
N SER A 124 15.24 2.89 -20.57
CA SER A 124 14.11 3.35 -19.76
C SER A 124 13.38 4.50 -20.44
N ARG A 125 12.05 4.50 -20.37
CA ARG A 125 11.20 5.52 -20.99
C ARG A 125 9.86 5.62 -20.28
N ILE A 126 9.18 6.74 -20.50
CA ILE A 126 7.80 6.95 -20.06
C ILE A 126 6.89 6.64 -21.25
N LYS A 127 5.95 5.71 -21.09
CA LYS A 127 4.90 5.42 -22.09
C LYS A 127 3.62 6.11 -21.63
N CYS A 128 3.12 7.07 -22.41
CA CYS A 128 1.81 7.67 -22.19
C CYS A 128 0.69 6.71 -22.58
N LEU A 129 -0.37 6.68 -21.77
CA LEU A 129 -1.53 5.79 -21.93
C LEU A 129 -2.79 6.54 -22.36
N ASP A 130 -2.78 7.87 -22.33
CA ASP A 130 -3.92 8.67 -22.80
C ASP A 130 -4.02 8.61 -24.34
N SER A 131 -5.19 8.19 -24.82
CA SER A 131 -5.39 7.57 -26.14
C SER A 131 -5.49 8.54 -27.33
N THR A 132 -5.75 9.82 -27.14
CA THR A 132 -5.93 10.76 -28.26
C THR A 132 -4.61 11.33 -28.79
N ILE A 133 -3.63 11.54 -27.90
CA ILE A 133 -2.30 12.01 -28.28
C ILE A 133 -1.50 10.87 -28.90
N SER A 134 -1.54 9.66 -28.34
CA SER A 134 -0.76 8.51 -28.83
C SER A 134 -1.00 8.16 -30.30
N TRP A 135 -2.22 8.35 -30.82
CA TRP A 135 -2.58 8.02 -32.20
C TRP A 135 -2.10 9.07 -33.22
N LEU A 136 -2.13 10.35 -32.86
CA LEU A 136 -1.63 11.45 -33.70
C LEU A 136 -0.11 11.35 -33.98
N TYR A 137 0.66 10.71 -33.09
CA TYR A 137 2.10 10.51 -33.26
C TYR A 137 2.49 9.17 -33.91
N THR A 138 1.56 8.22 -34.09
CA THR A 138 1.84 6.94 -34.76
C THR A 138 1.48 6.94 -36.25
N ASN A 139 0.51 7.76 -36.69
CA ASN A 139 -0.04 7.67 -38.05
C ASN A 139 0.55 8.62 -39.11
N LYS A 140 1.33 9.65 -38.73
CA LYS A 140 2.08 10.45 -39.72
C LYS A 140 3.50 9.93 -39.77
N GLY A 141 3.87 9.28 -40.88
CA GLY A 141 5.10 8.49 -41.13
C GLY A 141 6.47 9.16 -40.93
N LYS A 142 6.59 10.17 -40.08
CA LYS A 142 7.87 10.69 -39.60
C LYS A 142 8.29 9.91 -38.35
N ARG A 143 9.10 8.87 -38.57
CA ARG A 143 10.02 8.38 -37.54
C ARG A 143 10.82 9.57 -37.00
N LYS A 144 10.55 10.04 -35.77
CA LYS A 144 11.58 10.36 -34.75
C LYS A 144 11.04 11.04 -33.48
N LYS A 145 11.76 10.71 -32.40
CA LYS A 145 11.81 11.31 -31.04
C LYS A 145 10.54 11.18 -30.19
N LEU A 146 10.25 9.93 -29.84
CA LEU A 146 9.81 9.60 -28.47
C LEU A 146 10.68 10.37 -27.47
N ILE A 147 10.04 11.08 -26.55
CA ILE A 147 10.68 11.89 -25.52
C ILE A 147 11.56 10.97 -24.65
N THR A 148 12.83 10.84 -25.02
CA THR A 148 13.87 10.34 -24.13
C THR A 148 14.25 11.51 -23.23
N SER A 149 13.83 11.48 -21.97
CA SER A 149 14.37 12.39 -20.96
C SER A 149 15.85 12.07 -20.76
N ASN A 150 16.72 12.61 -21.61
CA ASN A 150 18.14 12.70 -21.30
C ASN A 150 18.25 13.67 -20.13
N ARG A 151 18.64 13.17 -18.96
CA ARG A 151 18.81 13.96 -17.74
C ARG A 151 19.98 14.94 -17.79
N ASN A 152 20.75 14.94 -18.87
CA ASN A 152 21.96 15.74 -19.01
C ASN A 152 21.81 16.66 -20.22
N GLY A 153 21.61 17.96 -19.97
CA GLY A 153 21.78 19.01 -20.98
C GLY A 153 20.54 19.85 -21.26
N GLY A 154 20.58 21.09 -20.76
CA GLY A 154 19.92 22.25 -21.37
C GLY A 154 18.41 22.36 -21.18
N LYS A 155 18.00 23.40 -20.44
CA LYS A 155 16.65 23.97 -20.51
C LYS A 155 16.35 24.37 -21.96
N LYS A 156 15.74 23.49 -22.75
CA LYS A 156 15.06 23.89 -23.99
C LYS A 156 13.56 23.72 -23.76
N ASN A 157 12.82 24.74 -24.16
CA ASN A 157 11.36 24.87 -24.06
C ASN A 157 10.64 23.58 -24.47
N MET A 158 10.45 22.68 -23.50
CA MET A 158 9.59 21.52 -23.66
C MET A 158 8.18 22.02 -23.41
N VAL A 159 7.35 21.99 -24.45
CA VAL A 159 5.90 21.95 -24.28
C VAL A 159 5.62 20.76 -23.35
N LYS A 160 5.35 21.04 -22.07
CA LYS A 160 5.00 20.03 -21.07
C LYS A 160 3.62 19.50 -21.42
N HIS A 161 3.54 18.60 -22.39
CA HIS A 161 2.34 17.78 -22.51
C HIS A 161 2.23 16.95 -21.23
N ARG A 162 1.29 17.36 -20.38
CA ARG A 162 1.03 16.75 -19.08
C ARG A 162 0.33 15.43 -19.34
N CYS A 163 1.11 14.38 -19.53
CA CYS A 163 0.62 13.03 -19.66
C CYS A 163 -0.08 12.63 -18.36
N ILE A 164 -1.41 12.52 -18.39
CA ILE A 164 -2.25 12.30 -17.20
C ILE A 164 -2.06 10.86 -16.74
N LYS A 165 -2.12 9.91 -17.67
CA LYS A 165 -1.84 8.49 -17.43
C LYS A 165 -0.57 8.07 -18.15
N HIS A 166 0.41 7.61 -17.38
CA HIS A 166 1.66 7.10 -17.93
C HIS A 166 2.15 5.86 -17.19
N LYS A 167 2.98 5.07 -17.89
CA LYS A 167 3.71 3.93 -17.35
C LYS A 167 5.21 4.15 -17.52
N HIS A 168 5.95 3.97 -16.43
CA HIS A 168 7.40 3.90 -16.50
C HIS A 168 7.83 2.52 -17.00
N LEU A 169 8.48 2.46 -18.15
CA LEU A 169 9.14 1.27 -18.66
C LEU A 169 10.62 1.38 -18.27
N ILE A 170 11.13 0.39 -17.53
CA ILE A 170 12.50 0.41 -16.98
C ILE A 170 13.34 -0.60 -17.76
N SER A 171 14.54 -0.19 -18.18
CA SER A 171 15.52 -1.08 -18.82
C SER A 171 16.16 -2.03 -17.80
N LEU A 172 16.71 -3.15 -18.25
CA LEU A 172 17.45 -4.07 -17.37
C LEU A 172 18.58 -3.34 -16.64
N LYS A 173 19.37 -2.53 -17.37
CA LYS A 173 20.47 -1.75 -16.81
C LYS A 173 20.01 -0.82 -15.68
N ASP A 174 18.93 -0.08 -15.90
CA ASP A 174 18.41 0.85 -14.89
C ASP A 174 17.75 0.14 -13.71
N TYR A 175 17.15 -1.04 -13.94
CA TYR A 175 16.60 -1.88 -12.88
C TYR A 175 17.70 -2.41 -11.96
N ILE A 176 18.76 -3.00 -12.53
CA ILE A 176 19.94 -3.46 -11.78
C ILE A 176 20.62 -2.29 -11.06
N LYS A 177 20.74 -1.13 -11.71
CA LYS A 177 21.25 0.08 -11.07
C LYS A 177 20.41 0.46 -9.85
N LYS A 178 19.08 0.46 -9.95
CA LYS A 178 18.19 0.76 -8.82
C LYS A 178 18.39 -0.21 -7.65
N ILE A 179 18.48 -1.51 -7.93
CA ILE A 179 18.75 -2.53 -6.90
C ILE A 179 20.10 -2.26 -6.20
N ASN A 180 21.13 -1.99 -6.98
CA ASN A 180 22.45 -1.67 -6.44
C ASN A 180 22.44 -0.39 -5.60
N ASP A 181 21.76 0.66 -6.08
CA ASP A 181 21.62 1.92 -5.37
C ASP A 181 20.84 1.72 -4.07
N GLU A 182 19.82 0.85 -4.07
CA GLU A 182 19.07 0.47 -2.87
C GLU A 182 19.98 -0.20 -1.83
N ASN A 183 20.70 -1.24 -2.24
CA ASN A 183 21.63 -1.99 -1.37
C ASN A 183 22.75 -1.10 -0.82
N LYS A 184 23.37 -0.26 -1.65
CA LYS A 184 24.42 0.69 -1.21
C LYS A 184 23.94 1.67 -0.16
N ASN A 185 22.65 1.99 -0.17
CA ASN A 185 22.06 2.94 0.74
C ASN A 185 21.69 2.33 2.10
N ILE A 186 21.71 1.01 2.26
CA ILE A 186 21.37 0.35 3.52
C ILE A 186 22.55 0.38 4.50
N ASN A 187 22.24 0.34 5.79
CA ASN A 187 23.26 0.28 6.85
C ASN A 187 24.04 -1.04 6.76
N LYS A 188 25.35 -1.03 6.98
CA LYS A 188 26.21 -2.24 7.00
C LYS A 188 25.70 -3.33 7.97
N ASN A 189 25.07 -2.93 9.09
CA ASN A 189 24.48 -3.87 10.05
C ASN A 189 23.02 -4.25 9.70
N THR A 190 22.63 -4.09 8.45
CA THR A 190 21.30 -4.42 7.97
C THR A 190 21.41 -5.25 6.70
N GLU A 191 20.64 -6.32 6.66
CA GLU A 191 20.48 -7.16 5.49
C GLU A 191 19.14 -6.82 4.82
N LEU A 192 19.20 -6.30 3.60
CA LEU A 192 18.02 -6.05 2.78
C LEU A 192 17.68 -7.33 2.01
N ILE A 193 16.43 -7.74 2.11
CA ILE A 193 15.91 -9.00 1.56
C ILE A 193 14.61 -8.70 0.83
N HIS A 194 14.53 -9.05 -0.45
CA HIS A 194 13.32 -8.90 -1.24
C HIS A 194 12.65 -10.26 -1.41
N LEU A 195 11.42 -10.37 -0.93
CA LEU A 195 10.60 -11.58 -1.07
C LEU A 195 9.57 -11.35 -2.18
N TYR A 196 9.53 -12.23 -3.18
CA TYR A 196 8.59 -12.11 -4.28
C TYR A 196 7.67 -13.32 -4.43
N LYS A 197 6.42 -13.09 -4.85
CA LYS A 197 5.45 -14.16 -5.10
C LYS A 197 5.60 -14.79 -6.48
N LEU A 198 5.71 -13.95 -7.53
CA LEU A 198 5.74 -14.42 -8.92
C LEU A 198 7.01 -13.97 -9.66
N ASN A 199 7.73 -14.94 -10.24
CA ASN A 199 8.81 -14.66 -11.18
C ASN A 199 8.31 -14.70 -12.63
N LYS A 200 8.34 -13.54 -13.33
CA LYS A 200 7.86 -13.43 -14.71
C LYS A 200 8.92 -13.76 -15.77
N GLY A 201 10.04 -14.36 -15.40
CA GLY A 201 11.14 -14.72 -16.32
C GLY A 201 12.43 -13.94 -16.09
N PHE A 202 12.71 -13.56 -14.85
CA PHE A 202 14.00 -13.03 -14.41
C PHE A 202 14.90 -14.21 -13.95
N PRO A 203 16.18 -14.30 -14.38
CA PRO A 203 17.10 -15.35 -13.95
C PRO A 203 17.26 -15.38 -12.42
N LYS A 204 16.97 -16.53 -11.80
CA LYS A 204 17.00 -16.70 -10.34
C LYS A 204 18.40 -16.51 -9.76
N ASN A 205 19.42 -17.00 -10.43
CA ASN A 205 20.82 -16.82 -10.05
C ASN A 205 21.19 -15.32 -9.93
N GLN A 206 20.75 -14.49 -10.87
CA GLN A 206 20.96 -13.05 -10.83
C GLN A 206 20.12 -12.35 -9.74
N LEU A 207 18.94 -12.87 -9.42
CA LEU A 207 18.14 -12.35 -8.30
C LEU A 207 18.81 -12.65 -6.94
N ASN A 208 19.31 -13.87 -6.77
CA ASN A 208 19.93 -14.30 -5.52
C ASN A 208 21.15 -13.44 -5.15
N THR A 209 21.94 -12.96 -6.13
CA THR A 209 23.07 -12.04 -5.86
C THR A 209 22.65 -10.70 -5.26
N TYR A 210 21.36 -10.37 -5.30
CA TYR A 210 20.78 -9.16 -4.72
C TYR A 210 19.82 -9.44 -3.57
N ASN A 211 19.86 -10.64 -2.98
CA ASN A 211 18.96 -11.09 -1.90
C ASN A 211 17.47 -11.10 -2.28
N TYR A 212 17.15 -11.42 -3.54
CA TYR A 212 15.78 -11.64 -3.97
C TYR A 212 15.43 -13.14 -3.88
N PHE A 213 14.44 -13.49 -3.07
CA PHE A 213 14.00 -14.87 -2.87
C PHE A 213 12.51 -15.03 -3.18
N GLU A 214 12.16 -16.20 -3.74
CA GLU A 214 10.77 -16.56 -3.99
C GLU A 214 10.12 -17.04 -2.69
N ASP A 215 9.08 -16.35 -2.21
CA ASP A 215 8.30 -16.78 -1.03
C ASP A 215 6.97 -17.39 -1.46
N LYS A 216 7.04 -18.65 -1.92
CA LYS A 216 5.86 -19.42 -2.35
C LYS A 216 4.82 -19.58 -1.25
N THR A 217 5.28 -19.71 -0.02
CA THR A 217 4.44 -20.02 1.14
C THR A 217 3.87 -18.78 1.82
N SER A 218 4.41 -17.59 1.53
CA SER A 218 3.99 -16.33 2.14
C SER A 218 4.06 -16.36 3.68
N ILE A 219 4.94 -17.19 4.27
CA ILE A 219 4.98 -17.44 5.72
C ILE A 219 5.23 -16.15 6.48
N LEU A 220 6.25 -15.39 6.07
CA LEU A 220 6.57 -14.14 6.75
C LEU A 220 5.43 -13.12 6.60
N SER A 221 4.88 -12.98 5.39
CA SER A 221 3.74 -12.07 5.21
C SER A 221 2.53 -12.49 6.02
N ASN A 222 2.32 -13.79 6.27
CA ASN A 222 1.22 -14.31 7.07
C ASN A 222 1.44 -14.08 8.57
N ILE A 223 2.67 -14.26 9.08
CA ILE A 223 3.02 -14.01 10.49
C ILE A 223 2.75 -12.54 10.87
N PHE A 224 3.01 -11.63 9.95
CA PHE A 224 2.80 -10.20 10.14
C PHE A 224 1.51 -9.70 9.44
N ASN A 225 0.58 -10.58 9.07
CA ASN A 225 -0.71 -10.15 8.54
C ASN A 225 -1.64 -9.76 9.69
N ASP A 226 -2.48 -8.75 9.48
CA ASP A 226 -3.55 -8.38 10.41
C ASP A 226 -4.90 -9.05 10.07
N GLY A 227 -4.87 -10.07 9.23
CA GLY A 227 -6.03 -10.81 8.73
C GLY A 227 -6.68 -10.21 7.47
N ILE A 228 -6.27 -9.01 7.05
CA ILE A 228 -6.86 -8.33 5.88
C ILE A 228 -5.82 -8.10 4.80
N LYS A 229 -4.66 -7.54 5.17
CA LYS A 229 -3.64 -7.16 4.19
C LYS A 229 -2.26 -7.31 4.79
N SER A 230 -1.40 -8.04 4.07
CA SER A 230 0.01 -8.19 4.44
C SER A 230 0.74 -6.86 4.41
N PHE A 231 1.55 -6.60 5.43
CA PHE A 231 2.53 -5.51 5.38
C PHE A 231 3.55 -5.75 4.27
N LYS A 232 3.92 -4.68 3.56
CA LYS A 232 4.87 -4.74 2.46
C LYS A 232 6.31 -4.62 2.93
N THR A 233 6.52 -3.95 4.05
CA THR A 233 7.84 -3.77 4.65
C THR A 233 7.83 -4.31 6.06
N ILE A 234 8.87 -5.07 6.40
CA ILE A 234 9.10 -5.58 7.76
C ILE A 234 10.56 -5.33 8.14
N ILE A 235 10.80 -4.74 9.31
CA ILE A 235 12.14 -4.64 9.91
C ILE A 235 12.15 -5.49 11.18
N ILE A 236 13.09 -6.42 11.29
CA ILE A 236 13.26 -7.27 12.47
C ILE A 236 14.65 -7.02 13.05
N TYR A 237 14.71 -6.70 14.34
CA TYR A 237 15.97 -6.48 15.05
C TYR A 237 16.47 -7.76 15.72
N PRO A 238 17.78 -7.89 15.95
CA PRO A 238 18.38 -9.02 16.65
C PRO A 238 17.82 -9.24 18.05
N ASP A 239 17.20 -8.25 18.69
CA ASP A 239 16.59 -8.38 20.02
C ASP A 239 15.09 -8.79 19.98
N GLY A 240 14.55 -9.04 18.78
CA GLY A 240 13.16 -9.44 18.56
C GLY A 240 12.19 -8.27 18.47
N ASN A 241 12.64 -7.02 18.62
CA ASN A 241 11.80 -5.89 18.22
C ASN A 241 11.51 -5.95 16.72
N TYR A 242 10.37 -5.39 16.31
CA TYR A 242 10.07 -5.29 14.89
C TYR A 242 9.23 -4.04 14.55
N TYR A 243 9.27 -3.70 13.27
CA TYR A 243 8.46 -2.66 12.64
C TYR A 243 7.81 -3.23 11.38
N THR A 244 6.55 -2.89 11.12
CA THR A 244 5.86 -3.26 9.89
C THR A 244 5.12 -2.06 9.30
N SER A 245 4.98 -2.01 7.98
CA SER A 245 4.21 -0.98 7.30
C SER A 245 3.68 -1.41 5.93
N ASN A 246 2.60 -0.75 5.51
CA ASN A 246 1.93 -0.99 4.23
C ASN A 246 2.48 -0.14 3.07
N PHE A 247 3.61 0.57 3.25
CA PHE A 247 4.02 1.60 2.32
C PHE A 247 4.43 1.06 0.93
N ASN A 248 4.04 1.80 -0.10
CA ASN A 248 4.57 1.67 -1.46
C ASN A 248 5.75 2.64 -1.63
N SER A 249 6.90 2.12 -2.09
CA SER A 249 8.08 2.72 -2.76
C SER A 249 8.64 4.11 -2.40
N ASN A 250 7.87 5.07 -1.88
CA ASN A 250 8.32 6.44 -1.62
C ASN A 250 8.84 6.66 -0.19
N HIS A 251 8.77 5.65 0.67
CA HIS A 251 9.20 5.73 2.07
C HIS A 251 10.50 4.98 2.38
N PHE A 252 11.26 4.55 1.36
CA PHE A 252 12.55 3.88 1.54
C PHE A 252 13.50 4.63 2.49
N ASN A 253 13.50 5.97 2.42
CA ASN A 253 14.29 6.82 3.32
C ASN A 253 13.89 6.68 4.80
N LYS A 254 12.60 6.50 5.09
CA LYS A 254 12.11 6.27 6.46
C LYS A 254 12.52 4.88 6.95
N GLU A 255 12.31 3.86 6.12
CA GLU A 255 12.65 2.48 6.44
C GLU A 255 14.15 2.34 6.73
N LYS A 256 15.00 2.86 5.84
CA LYS A 256 16.45 2.99 6.02
C LYS A 256 16.82 3.69 7.33
N LYS A 257 16.14 4.77 7.69
CA LYS A 257 16.41 5.47 8.96
C LYS A 257 16.02 4.61 10.16
N LEU A 258 14.93 3.85 10.06
CA LEU A 258 14.43 2.99 11.11
C LEU A 258 15.37 1.81 11.37
N THR A 259 16.08 1.26 10.38
CA THR A 259 17.05 0.15 10.62
C THR A 259 18.13 0.51 11.65
N ARG A 260 18.36 1.81 11.91
CA ARG A 260 19.19 2.28 13.03
C ARG A 260 18.44 2.17 14.37
N LYS A 261 18.96 1.35 15.29
CA LYS A 261 18.38 1.09 16.62
C LYS A 261 17.99 2.36 17.40
N LYS A 262 18.82 3.41 17.38
CA LYS A 262 18.52 4.71 18.04
C LYS A 262 17.27 5.36 17.46
N THR A 263 17.15 5.40 16.13
CA THR A 263 15.99 5.96 15.44
C THR A 263 14.73 5.18 15.75
N TYR A 264 14.79 3.84 15.67
CA TYR A 264 13.68 2.97 16.02
C TYR A 264 13.19 3.19 17.44
N LYS A 265 14.09 3.22 18.44
CA LYS A 265 13.71 3.46 19.84
C LYS A 265 13.00 4.81 20.02
N ARG A 266 13.49 5.88 19.37
CA ARG A 266 12.83 7.19 19.39
C ARG A 266 11.43 7.12 18.76
N TYR A 267 11.33 6.49 17.59
CA TYR A 267 10.07 6.34 16.88
C TYR A 267 9.05 5.52 17.67
N LYS A 268 9.45 4.39 18.27
CA LYS A 268 8.62 3.55 19.15
C LYS A 268 8.09 4.32 20.35
N ARG A 269 8.92 5.14 21.00
CA ARG A 269 8.48 5.99 22.12
C ARG A 269 7.39 6.98 21.68
N GLN A 270 7.58 7.63 20.53
CA GLN A 270 6.58 8.57 19.99
C GLN A 270 5.28 7.85 19.62
N TRP A 271 5.38 6.69 18.98
CA TRP A 271 4.23 5.87 18.62
C TRP A 271 3.45 5.41 19.86
N ASN A 272 4.13 4.92 20.90
CA ASN A 272 3.49 4.54 22.17
C ASN A 272 2.76 5.72 22.83
N LYS A 273 3.34 6.93 22.82
CA LYS A 273 2.68 8.13 23.37
C LYS A 273 1.39 8.44 22.62
N LYS A 274 1.43 8.40 21.29
CA LYS A 274 0.24 8.60 20.44
C LYS A 274 -0.81 7.51 20.70
N LEU A 275 -0.40 6.26 20.80
CA LEU A 275 -1.32 5.15 21.07
C LEU A 275 -2.01 5.32 22.44
N ALA A 276 -1.24 5.67 23.46
CA ALA A 276 -1.79 5.93 24.80
C ALA A 276 -2.79 7.09 24.81
N SER A 277 -2.53 8.19 24.09
CA SER A 277 -3.47 9.32 24.03
C SER A 277 -4.79 9.00 23.34
N VAL A 278 -4.79 8.02 22.43
CA VAL A 278 -5.98 7.61 21.68
C VAL A 278 -6.85 6.64 22.47
N ASN A 279 -6.24 5.87 23.38
CA ASN A 279 -6.91 4.87 24.20
C ASN A 279 -7.44 5.40 25.55
N LYS A 280 -7.01 6.59 25.97
CA LYS A 280 -7.71 7.39 27.00
C LYS A 280 -9.07 7.82 26.48
#